data_AF-A0AAZ1XJR5-F1
#
_entry.id   AF-A0AAZ1XJR5-F1
#
_cell.length_a   1.000
_cell.length_b   1.000
_cell.length_c   1.000
_cell.angle_alpha   90.00
_cell.angle_beta   90.00
_cell.angle_gamma   90.00
#
_symmetry.space_group_name_H-M   'P 1'
#
loop_
_entity.id
_entity.type
_entity.pdbx_description
1 polymer ?
#
loop_
_entity_poly.entity_id
_entity_poly.type
_entity_poly.pdbx_seq_one_letter_code
_entity_poly.pdbx_strand_id
1 'polypeptide(L)'
;MKIKWVDNTHALGIFSSESAEMCLLTALHALSICHPLLKARALADGSKKAQGKAIRRAEFIQPVKERPRTDCAVARRMVTRALGIQGRGRVQRY
;
A
#
# COMPACT_ATOMS: atom_id res chain seq x y z
N MET A 1 -10.00 7.18 2.52
CA MET A 1 -9.20 8.38 2.21
C MET A 1 -8.17 8.61 3.32
N LYS A 2 -6.91 8.92 2.98
CA LYS A 2 -5.83 9.12 3.96
C LYS A 2 -5.11 10.45 3.68
N ILE A 3 -4.90 11.27 4.71
CA ILE A 3 -4.22 12.58 4.58
C ILE A 3 -2.81 12.49 5.18
N LYS A 4 -1.82 13.08 4.51
CA LYS A 4 -0.43 13.14 4.96
C LYS A 4 0.15 14.54 4.83
N TRP A 5 0.56 15.12 5.96
CA TRP A 5 1.24 16.42 6.00
C TRP A 5 2.64 16.35 5.36
N VAL A 6 2.92 17.33 4.51
CA VAL A 6 4.22 17.53 3.88
C VAL A 6 5.03 18.54 4.69
N ASP A 7 4.39 19.65 5.03
CA ASP A 7 4.88 20.76 5.85
C ASP A 7 3.70 21.41 6.60
N ASN A 8 3.89 22.60 7.17
CA ASN A 8 2.87 23.28 7.98
C ASN A 8 1.69 23.84 7.15
N THR A 9 1.81 23.88 5.82
CA THR A 9 0.83 24.52 4.93
C THR A 9 0.36 23.61 3.79
N HIS A 10 0.97 22.45 3.60
CA HIS A 10 0.66 21.50 2.54
C HIS A 10 0.41 20.10 3.10
N ALA A 11 -0.65 19.47 2.60
CA ALA A 11 -0.97 18.08 2.85
C ALA A 11 -1.26 17.35 1.53
N LEU A 12 -0.98 16.05 1.51
CA LEU A 12 -1.29 15.13 0.43
C LEU A 12 -2.54 14.33 0.79
N GLY A 13 -3.55 14.35 -0.07
CA GLY A 13 -4.69 13.45 -0.02
C GLY A 13 -4.42 12.19 -0.84
N ILE A 14 -4.50 11.02 -0.22
CA ILE A 14 -4.36 9.71 -0.88
C ILE A 14 -5.75 9.10 -1.00
N PHE A 15 -6.15 8.85 -2.24
CA PHE A 15 -7.40 8.21 -2.62
C PHE A 15 -7.12 6.76 -3.02
N SER A 16 -7.91 5.84 -2.47
CA SER A 16 -7.85 4.42 -2.77
C SER A 16 -9.28 3.93 -2.89
N SER A 17 -9.62 3.28 -3.99
CA SER A 17 -10.93 2.66 -4.22
C SER A 17 -10.76 1.31 -4.89
N GLU A 18 -11.84 0.55 -4.92
CA GLU A 18 -11.90 -0.81 -5.47
C GLU A 18 -11.63 -0.84 -6.97
N SER A 19 -12.08 0.18 -7.71
CA SER A 19 -11.80 0.36 -9.13
C SER A 19 -11.03 1.64 -9.41
N ALA A 20 -10.24 1.65 -10.48
CA ALA A 20 -9.50 2.83 -10.93
C ALA A 20 -10.42 3.99 -11.31
N GLU A 21 -11.58 3.69 -11.89
CA GLU A 21 -12.58 4.68 -12.32
C GLU A 21 -13.16 5.45 -11.14
N MET A 22 -13.56 4.76 -10.06
CA MET A 22 -14.06 5.40 -8.84
C MET A 22 -12.97 6.22 -8.14
N CYS A 23 -11.70 5.81 -8.28
CA CYS A 23 -10.57 6.55 -7.71
C CYS A 23 -10.43 7.90 -8.41
N LEU A 24 -10.47 7.87 -9.75
CA LEU A 24 -10.40 9.05 -10.57
C LEU A 24 -11.57 9.98 -10.28
N LEU A 25 -12.80 9.45 -10.22
CA LEU A 25 -14.00 10.25 -9.93
C LEU A 25 -13.89 10.96 -8.57
N THR A 26 -13.46 10.23 -7.53
CA THR A 26 -13.27 10.78 -6.18
C THR A 26 -12.16 11.83 -6.14
N ALA A 27 -11.06 11.59 -6.86
CA ALA A 27 -9.96 12.54 -6.95
C ALA A 27 -10.38 13.83 -7.66
N LEU A 28 -11.13 13.72 -8.76
CA LEU A 28 -11.68 14.87 -9.48
C LEU A 28 -12.66 15.65 -8.61
N HIS A 29 -13.54 14.95 -7.90
CA HIS A 29 -14.44 15.59 -6.95
C HIS A 29 -13.67 16.35 -5.86
N ALA A 30 -12.62 15.75 -5.29
CA ALA A 30 -11.77 16.44 -4.31
C ALA A 30 -11.04 17.66 -4.88
N LEU A 31 -10.62 17.61 -6.15
CA LEU A 31 -10.01 18.76 -6.84
C LEU A 31 -11.01 19.88 -7.11
N SER A 32 -12.29 19.55 -7.28
CA SER A 32 -13.36 20.53 -7.47
C SER A 32 -13.77 21.28 -6.19
N ILE A 33 -13.28 20.84 -5.02
CA ILE A 33 -13.57 21.50 -3.74
C ILE A 33 -12.90 22.87 -3.71
N CYS A 34 -13.72 23.91 -3.80
CA CYS A 34 -13.32 25.30 -3.62
C CYS A 34 -13.59 25.72 -2.18
N HIS A 35 -12.54 25.88 -1.38
CA HIS A 35 -12.64 26.38 -0.01
C HIS A 35 -11.82 27.67 0.14
N PRO A 36 -12.33 28.73 0.79
CA PRO A 36 -11.64 30.02 0.87
C PRO A 36 -10.24 29.94 1.51
N LEU A 37 -10.03 28.97 2.39
CA LEU A 37 -8.77 28.76 3.12
C LEU A 37 -7.89 27.63 2.57
N LEU A 38 -8.34 26.90 1.54
CA LEU A 38 -7.64 25.72 1.04
C LEU A 38 -7.75 25.62 -0.48
N LYS A 39 -6.60 25.46 -1.13
CA LYS A 39 -6.52 25.20 -2.57
C LYS A 39 -6.22 23.73 -2.83
N ALA A 40 -7.17 23.01 -3.43
CA ALA A 40 -6.95 21.68 -3.96
C ALA A 40 -6.23 21.76 -5.32
N ARG A 41 -5.21 20.92 -5.53
CA ARG A 41 -4.46 20.84 -6.79
C ARG A 41 -3.98 19.41 -7.04
N ALA A 42 -3.79 19.08 -8.32
CA ALA A 42 -3.19 17.80 -8.70
C ALA A 42 -1.75 17.71 -8.16
N LEU A 43 -1.29 16.50 -7.89
CA LEU A 43 0.07 16.27 -7.38
C LEU A 43 1.16 16.83 -8.32
N ALA A 44 0.90 16.81 -9.64
CA ALA A 44 1.77 17.37 -10.66
C ALA A 44 2.00 18.88 -10.47
N ASP A 45 0.99 19.61 -9.98
CA ASP A 45 1.06 21.05 -9.71
C ASP A 45 1.49 21.36 -8.26
N GLY A 46 1.82 20.32 -7.49
CA GLY A 46 2.30 20.44 -6.12
C GLY A 46 3.74 20.95 -6.04
N SER A 47 4.18 21.32 -4.84
CA SER A 47 5.58 21.72 -4.60
C SER A 47 6.55 20.54 -4.82
N LYS A 48 7.82 20.82 -5.15
CA LYS A 48 8.86 19.79 -5.29
C LYS A 48 8.98 18.89 -4.04
N LYS A 49 8.76 19.46 -2.84
CA LYS A 49 8.73 18.72 -1.58
C LYS A 49 7.54 17.76 -1.52
N ALA A 50 6.36 18.22 -1.92
CA ALA A 50 5.14 17.39 -1.97
C ALA A 50 5.29 16.25 -2.99
N GLN A 51 5.77 16.55 -4.20
CA GLN A 51 6.06 15.56 -5.23
C GLN A 51 7.10 14.54 -4.74
N GLY A 52 8.23 15.01 -4.20
CA GLY A 52 9.27 14.13 -3.66
C GLY A 52 8.78 13.24 -2.51
N LYS A 53 7.91 13.76 -1.64
CA LYS A 53 7.32 12.99 -0.54
C LYS A 53 6.30 11.97 -1.03
N ALA A 54 5.54 12.27 -2.09
CA ALA A 54 4.65 11.32 -2.74
C ALA A 54 5.45 10.18 -3.41
N ILE A 55 6.49 10.51 -4.17
CA ILE A 55 7.35 9.52 -4.85
C ILE A 55 8.04 8.60 -3.83
N ARG A 56 8.66 9.17 -2.79
CA ARG A 56 9.33 8.38 -1.73
C ARG A 56 8.37 7.53 -0.90
N ARG A 57 7.08 7.85 -0.91
CA ARG A 57 6.02 7.12 -0.20
C ARG A 57 5.20 6.25 -1.15
N ALA A 58 5.76 5.88 -2.32
CA ALA A 58 5.12 4.94 -3.24
C ALA A 58 4.67 3.64 -2.56
N GLU A 59 5.39 3.18 -1.53
CA GLU A 59 4.99 2.02 -0.70
C GLU A 59 3.63 2.17 0.01
N PHE A 60 3.15 3.40 0.23
CA PHE A 60 1.83 3.69 0.82
C PHE A 60 0.75 4.01 -0.22
N ILE A 61 1.15 4.22 -1.47
CA ILE A 61 0.29 4.55 -2.62
C ILE A 61 0.06 3.27 -3.45
N GLN A 62 1.04 2.38 -3.49
CA GLN A 62 0.92 1.08 -4.13
C GLN A 62 -0.12 0.24 -3.37
N PRO A 63 -0.96 -0.51 -4.09
CA PRO A 63 -1.79 -1.54 -3.49
C PRO A 63 -0.91 -2.38 -2.57
N VAL A 64 -1.36 -2.66 -1.35
CA VAL A 64 -0.65 -3.57 -0.44
C VAL A 64 -0.36 -4.83 -1.24
N LYS A 65 0.93 -5.10 -1.48
CA LYS A 65 1.33 -6.32 -2.18
C LYS A 65 0.76 -7.47 -1.37
N GLU A 66 -0.11 -8.25 -1.98
CA GLU A 66 -0.79 -9.34 -1.27
C GLU A 66 0.29 -10.18 -0.60
N ARG A 67 0.12 -10.47 0.69
CA ARG A 67 1.09 -11.32 1.38
C ARG A 67 1.19 -12.61 0.57
N PRO A 68 2.40 -13.08 0.23
CA PRO A 68 2.53 -14.33 -0.47
C PRO A 68 1.72 -15.38 0.28
N ARG A 69 0.88 -16.12 -0.45
CA ARG A 69 -0.01 -17.12 0.16
C ARG A 69 0.84 -18.05 1.02
N THR A 70 0.62 -17.98 2.32
CA THR A 70 1.33 -18.83 3.29
C THR A 70 0.60 -20.16 3.38
N ASP A 71 1.24 -21.22 2.91
CA ASP A 71 0.74 -22.59 3.08
C ASP A 71 1.25 -23.18 4.41
N CYS A 72 0.33 -23.70 5.22
CA CYS A 72 0.62 -24.40 6.47
C CYS A 72 1.59 -25.57 6.28
N ALA A 73 1.52 -26.30 5.16
CA ALA A 73 2.42 -27.42 4.88
C ALA A 73 3.86 -26.94 4.63
N VAL A 74 4.01 -25.84 3.89
CA VAL A 74 5.31 -25.20 3.63
C VAL A 74 5.89 -24.64 4.93
N ALA A 75 5.08 -23.92 5.72
CA ALA A 75 5.50 -23.38 7.01
C ALA A 75 5.98 -24.50 7.95
N ARG A 76 5.22 -25.60 8.07
CA ARG A 76 5.61 -26.78 8.86
C ARG A 76 6.93 -27.37 8.35
N ARG A 77 7.08 -27.56 7.04
CA ARG A 77 8.32 -28.10 6.45
C ARG A 77 9.52 -27.19 6.70
N MET A 78 9.36 -25.87 6.62
CA MET A 78 10.42 -24.90 6.89
C MET A 78 10.90 -24.99 8.34
N VAL A 79 9.96 -24.98 9.29
CA VAL A 79 10.26 -25.08 10.73
C VAL A 79 10.89 -26.42 11.08
N THR A 80 10.32 -27.53 10.61
CA THR A 80 10.82 -28.89 10.81
C THR A 80 12.27 -29.04 10.29
N ARG A 81 12.59 -28.46 9.12
CA ARG A 81 13.96 -28.42 8.59
C ARG A 81 14.90 -27.56 9.43
N ALA A 82 14.48 -26.36 9.81
CA ALA A 82 15.29 -25.44 10.60
C ALA A 82 15.62 -25.98 12.00
N LEU A 83 14.70 -26.75 12.58
CA LEU A 83 14.88 -27.42 13.88
C LEU A 83 15.60 -28.78 13.77
N GLY A 84 15.98 -29.22 12.56
CA GLY A 84 16.65 -30.51 12.35
C GLY A 84 15.77 -31.73 12.62
N ILE A 85 14.45 -31.56 12.71
CA ILE A 85 13.51 -32.64 12.98
C ILE A 85 13.28 -33.40 11.66
N GLN A 86 13.94 -34.54 11.47
CA GLN A 86 13.63 -35.40 10.32
C GLN A 86 12.23 -36.01 10.54
N GLY A 87 11.31 -35.72 9.61
CA GLY A 87 9.96 -36.26 9.65
C GLY A 87 10.00 -37.78 9.78
N ARG A 88 9.45 -38.31 10.88
CA ARG A 88 9.16 -39.75 11.04
C ARG A 88 8.07 -40.13 10.03
N GLY A 89 8.48 -40.33 8.79
CA GLY A 89 7.62 -40.64 7.66
C GLY A 89 8.35 -41.52 6.65
N ARG A 90 9.16 -42.46 7.13
CA ARG A 90 9.42 -43.68 6.36
C ARG A 90 8.16 -44.53 6.46
N VAL A 91 7.25 -44.34 5.50
CA VAL A 91 6.32 -45.40 5.13
C VAL A 91 7.17 -46.48 4.46
N GLN A 92 7.66 -47.41 5.27
CA GLN A 92 8.18 -48.68 4.80
C GLN A 92 6.93 -49.49 4.38
N ARG A 93 6.61 -49.51 3.09
CA ARG A 93 5.66 -50.47 2.53
C ARG A 93 6.47 -51.66 2.01
N TYR A 94 6.42 -52.75 2.76
CA TYR A 94 6.49 -54.10 2.21
C TYR A 94 5.17 -54.40 1.51
#